data_AF-A0A9K3NS77-F1
#
_entry.id   AF-A0A9K3NS77-F1
#
_cell.length_a   1.000
_cell.length_b   1.000
_cell.length_c   1.000
_cell.angle_alpha   90.00
_cell.angle_beta   90.00
_cell.angle_gamma   90.00
#
_symmetry.space_group_name_H-M   'P 1'
#
loop_
_entity.id
_entity.type
_entity.pdbx_description
1 polymer ?
#
loop_
_entity_poly.entity_id
_entity_poly.type
_entity_poly.pdbx_seq_one_letter_code
_entity_poly.pdbx_strand_id
1 'polypeptide(L)'
;MLIMKNQDVNPLDENFQPKDPTKTFDRYVMELGSSHYDKVGNKSRITSWMYDHDKKMWLVIRESGHREYHSKESHFESWTKIDLKNLLRAPYHNSDPNRRGRGWVFHSKLKKEVKNDFPNMKYAKSFVKKNRGFRDPYTRKTINTVIWPLTHKEKVILAAPKFPKGVLKNFKFLAYDPKIGEAVIVTEESAYRLAVTLDLISFHEEDIKVLNENQIRTNEQYKVCAKSWTSVVVNVIGSRLYVHATPLFGGSEAGGTWS
;
A
#
# COMPACT_ATOMS: atom_id res chain seq x y z
N MET A 1 22.26 -6.87 -27.29
CA MET A 1 22.26 -5.73 -26.36
C MET A 1 21.34 -4.68 -26.95
N LEU A 2 20.13 -4.51 -26.42
CA LEU A 2 19.17 -3.51 -26.93
C LEU A 2 18.89 -2.52 -25.81
N ILE A 3 19.27 -1.27 -26.07
CA ILE A 3 19.13 -0.13 -25.17
C ILE A 3 17.64 0.26 -25.12
N MET A 4 17.05 0.23 -23.93
CA MET A 4 15.70 0.75 -23.69
C MET A 4 15.77 2.29 -23.65
N LYS A 5 15.11 2.97 -24.59
CA LYS A 5 14.79 4.39 -24.44
C LYS A 5 13.38 4.49 -23.84
N ASN A 6 13.26 5.07 -22.65
CA ASN A 6 11.99 5.56 -22.14
C ASN A 6 11.61 6.76 -23.03
N GLN A 7 10.54 6.64 -23.80
CA GLN A 7 9.88 7.79 -24.38
C GLN A 7 8.74 8.22 -23.45
N ASP A 8 8.76 9.50 -23.10
CA ASP A 8 7.77 10.16 -22.27
C ASP A 8 6.35 9.95 -22.84
N VAL A 9 5.47 9.43 -21.98
CA VAL A 9 4.05 9.27 -22.26
C VAL A 9 3.37 10.60 -21.93
N ASN A 10 3.03 11.38 -22.95
CA ASN A 10 2.12 12.52 -22.83
C ASN A 10 0.65 12.05 -22.74
N PRO A 11 -0.28 12.92 -22.29
CA PRO A 11 -1.38 12.55 -21.42
C PRO A 11 -2.56 11.86 -22.12
N LEU A 12 -3.29 11.13 -21.29
CA LEU A 12 -4.48 10.31 -21.58
C LEU A 12 -5.53 11.03 -22.43
N ASP A 13 -6.06 10.28 -23.40
CA ASP A 13 -7.28 10.59 -24.15
C ASP A 13 -8.48 10.77 -23.19
N GLU A 14 -9.04 11.99 -23.14
CA GLU A 14 -10.09 12.44 -22.20
C GLU A 14 -11.44 11.72 -22.37
N ASN A 15 -11.60 10.86 -23.38
CA ASN A 15 -12.88 10.21 -23.68
C ASN A 15 -13.06 8.82 -23.05
N PHE A 16 -12.11 8.34 -22.23
CA PHE A 16 -12.29 7.07 -21.53
C PHE A 16 -13.05 7.25 -20.21
N GLN A 17 -14.38 7.23 -20.24
CA GLN A 17 -15.18 7.10 -19.02
C GLN A 17 -15.24 5.63 -18.56
N PRO A 18 -14.71 5.27 -17.38
CA PRO A 18 -14.89 3.95 -16.82
C PRO A 18 -16.37 3.73 -16.49
N LYS A 19 -16.96 2.61 -16.96
CA LYS A 19 -18.34 2.19 -16.62
C LYS A 19 -18.58 1.99 -15.12
N ASP A 20 -17.53 2.03 -14.32
CA ASP A 20 -17.55 2.02 -12.86
C ASP A 20 -16.30 2.79 -12.36
N PRO A 21 -16.45 4.02 -11.84
CA PRO A 21 -15.31 4.84 -11.40
C PRO A 21 -14.56 4.24 -10.21
N THR A 22 -15.08 3.17 -9.59
CA THR A 22 -14.40 2.46 -8.49
C THR A 22 -13.42 1.38 -8.96
N LYS A 23 -13.41 1.03 -10.26
CA LYS A 23 -12.48 0.06 -10.84
C LYS A 23 -11.42 0.76 -11.69
N THR A 24 -10.34 1.20 -11.04
CA THR A 24 -9.12 1.59 -11.74
C THR A 24 -8.43 0.32 -12.24
N PHE A 25 -8.51 0.07 -13.55
CA PHE A 25 -7.66 -0.91 -14.20
C PHE A 25 -6.37 -0.22 -14.61
N ASP A 26 -5.24 -0.61 -14.04
CA ASP A 26 -3.94 -0.19 -14.52
C ASP A 26 -3.76 -0.72 -15.96
N ARG A 27 -3.87 0.16 -16.96
CA ARG A 27 -3.75 -0.20 -18.38
C ARG A 27 -2.39 0.19 -18.90
N TYR A 28 -1.67 -0.79 -19.45
CA TYR A 28 -0.42 -0.58 -20.15
C TYR A 28 -0.47 -1.26 -21.52
N VAL A 29 0.03 -0.55 -22.54
CA VAL A 29 0.19 -1.08 -23.90
C VAL A 29 1.60 -1.68 -24.04
N MET A 30 1.71 -2.93 -24.51
CA MET A 30 2.99 -3.57 -24.82
C MET A 30 2.88 -4.46 -26.06
N GLU A 31 3.84 -4.37 -26.98
CA GLU A 31 4.12 -5.43 -27.94
C GLU A 31 4.90 -6.55 -27.25
N LEU A 32 4.24 -7.67 -26.98
CA LEU A 32 4.91 -8.90 -26.56
C LEU A 32 4.38 -10.07 -27.41
N GLY A 33 5.24 -11.05 -27.68
CA GLY A 33 4.84 -12.29 -28.33
C GLY A 33 3.80 -13.06 -27.50
N SER A 34 2.95 -13.83 -28.18
CA SER A 34 1.75 -14.53 -27.65
C SER A 34 1.98 -15.41 -26.40
N SER A 35 3.22 -15.76 -26.07
CA SER A 35 3.61 -16.67 -24.99
C SER A 35 4.27 -16.01 -23.76
N HIS A 36 4.27 -14.67 -23.65
CA HIS A 36 5.12 -13.94 -22.68
C HIS A 36 4.37 -13.14 -21.60
N TYR A 37 3.05 -13.23 -21.53
CA TYR A 37 2.25 -12.34 -20.67
C TYR A 37 2.25 -12.75 -19.19
N ASP A 38 2.27 -14.06 -18.93
CA ASP A 38 2.58 -14.64 -17.62
C ASP A 38 4.08 -14.51 -17.28
N LYS A 39 4.87 -13.65 -17.93
CA LYS A 39 6.27 -13.33 -17.56
C LYS A 39 6.46 -11.96 -16.92
N VAL A 40 5.48 -11.05 -17.01
CA VAL A 40 5.65 -9.65 -16.59
C VAL A 40 4.99 -9.35 -15.25
N GLY A 41 3.88 -10.04 -14.89
CA GLY A 41 3.14 -9.81 -13.65
C GLY A 41 2.57 -8.39 -13.53
N ASN A 42 1.95 -8.07 -12.40
CA ASN A 42 1.60 -6.71 -12.02
C ASN A 42 2.89 -5.88 -11.86
N LYS A 43 2.96 -4.75 -12.58
CA LYS A 43 4.15 -3.89 -12.66
C LYS A 43 4.33 -2.99 -11.44
N SER A 44 3.35 -2.89 -10.55
CA SER A 44 3.51 -2.24 -9.25
C SER A 44 4.38 -3.15 -8.38
N ARG A 45 5.71 -2.99 -8.50
CA ARG A 45 6.70 -3.85 -7.84
C ARG A 45 6.40 -3.98 -6.35
N ILE A 46 6.58 -5.17 -5.81
CA ILE A 46 6.41 -5.42 -4.38
C ILE A 46 7.71 -5.06 -3.69
N THR A 47 7.67 -4.17 -2.71
CA THR A 47 8.84 -3.67 -1.98
C THR A 47 9.09 -4.46 -0.71
N SER A 48 8.04 -4.86 -0.01
CA SER A 48 8.11 -5.76 1.14
C SER A 48 6.74 -6.36 1.42
N TRP A 49 6.71 -7.38 2.25
CA TRP A 49 5.48 -7.96 2.74
C TRP A 49 5.69 -8.61 4.10
N MET A 50 4.61 -8.73 4.86
CA MET A 50 4.65 -9.30 6.20
C MET A 50 3.36 -10.03 6.56
N TYR A 51 3.41 -10.81 7.63
CA TYR A 51 2.20 -11.25 8.32
C TYR A 51 2.11 -10.53 9.65
N ASP A 52 1.05 -9.75 9.81
CA ASP A 52 0.69 -9.08 11.06
C ASP A 52 -0.05 -10.07 11.95
N HIS A 53 0.56 -10.49 13.06
CA HIS A 53 -0.04 -11.47 13.97
C HIS A 53 -1.18 -10.89 14.79
N ASP A 54 -1.14 -9.59 15.10
CA ASP A 54 -2.16 -8.93 15.90
C ASP A 54 -3.44 -8.80 15.05
N LYS A 55 -3.29 -8.37 13.80
CA LYS A 55 -4.40 -8.25 12.84
C LYS A 55 -4.72 -9.56 12.11
N LYS A 56 -3.90 -10.60 12.28
CA LYS A 56 -4.01 -11.94 11.65
C LYS A 56 -4.12 -11.89 10.13
N MET A 57 -3.40 -10.97 9.48
CA MET A 57 -3.48 -10.73 8.04
C MET A 57 -2.09 -10.53 7.40
N TRP A 58 -1.98 -10.86 6.11
CA TRP A 58 -0.82 -10.48 5.31
C TRP A 58 -0.96 -9.04 4.85
N LEU A 59 0.14 -8.29 4.96
CA LEU A 59 0.30 -6.97 4.38
C LEU A 59 1.34 -7.05 3.26
N VAL A 60 0.97 -6.62 2.06
CA VAL A 60 1.88 -6.44 0.93
C VAL A 60 2.03 -4.95 0.67
N ILE A 61 3.27 -4.48 0.59
CA ILE A 61 3.62 -3.10 0.27
C ILE A 61 4.20 -3.06 -1.13
N ARG A 62 3.68 -2.16 -1.95
CA ARG A 62 4.14 -1.93 -3.32
C ARG A 62 4.95 -0.64 -3.41
N GLU A 63 5.75 -0.52 -4.47
CA GLU A 63 6.63 0.62 -4.77
C GLU A 63 5.86 1.95 -4.88
N SER A 64 4.59 1.91 -5.27
CA SER A 64 3.70 3.07 -5.26
C SER A 64 3.30 3.55 -3.87
N GLY A 65 3.73 2.86 -2.80
CA GLY A 65 3.27 3.08 -1.43
C GLY A 65 1.90 2.45 -1.13
N HIS A 66 1.26 1.81 -2.11
CA HIS A 66 0.00 1.10 -1.88
C HIS A 66 0.20 -0.11 -0.98
N ARG A 67 -0.72 -0.24 -0.02
CA ARG A 67 -0.80 -1.35 0.94
C ARG A 67 -1.98 -2.26 0.56
N GLU A 68 -1.71 -3.54 0.43
CA GLU A 68 -2.72 -4.56 0.16
C GLU A 68 -2.81 -5.51 1.34
N TYR A 69 -4.03 -5.70 1.85
CA TYR A 69 -4.29 -6.57 2.98
C TYR A 69 -4.98 -7.84 2.49
N HIS A 70 -4.54 -8.98 3.02
CA HIS A 70 -5.12 -10.28 2.75
C HIS A 70 -5.34 -11.01 4.07
N SER A 71 -6.56 -11.39 4.40
CA SER A 71 -6.87 -12.16 5.62
C SER A 71 -6.71 -13.67 5.45
N LYS A 72 -6.68 -14.16 4.19
CA LYS A 72 -6.67 -15.59 3.84
C LYS A 72 -5.57 -15.89 2.83
N GLU A 73 -4.94 -17.06 2.97
CA GLU A 73 -3.98 -17.58 1.97
C GLU A 73 -4.61 -17.69 0.58
N SER A 74 -5.90 -18.05 0.50
CA SER A 74 -6.61 -18.22 -0.77
C SER A 74 -6.73 -16.92 -1.58
N HIS A 75 -6.54 -15.74 -0.97
CA HIS A 75 -6.49 -14.48 -1.72
C HIS A 75 -5.30 -14.43 -2.68
N PHE A 76 -4.21 -15.12 -2.36
CA PHE A 76 -3.05 -15.23 -3.25
C PHE A 76 -3.29 -16.17 -4.43
N GLU A 77 -4.37 -16.95 -4.46
CA GLU A 77 -4.74 -17.76 -5.63
C GLU A 77 -5.24 -16.89 -6.80
N SER A 78 -5.69 -15.66 -6.53
CA SER A 78 -6.07 -14.71 -7.57
C SER A 78 -4.87 -13.98 -8.17
N TRP A 79 -3.66 -14.23 -7.68
CA TRP A 79 -2.44 -13.59 -8.15
C TRP A 79 -1.86 -14.35 -9.34
N THR A 80 -1.15 -13.64 -10.21
CA THR A 80 -0.43 -14.32 -11.29
C THR A 80 0.80 -15.05 -10.76
N LYS A 81 1.26 -16.05 -11.51
CA LYS A 81 2.50 -16.78 -11.20
C LYS A 81 3.72 -15.87 -11.01
N ILE A 82 3.79 -14.76 -11.74
CA ILE A 82 4.87 -13.79 -11.63
C ILE A 82 4.72 -12.93 -10.38
N ASP A 83 3.49 -12.53 -10.04
CA ASP A 83 3.25 -11.78 -8.80
C ASP A 83 3.66 -12.59 -7.57
N LEU A 84 3.38 -13.90 -7.57
CA LEU A 84 3.80 -14.80 -6.50
C LEU A 84 5.33 -14.99 -6.45
N LYS A 85 6.00 -15.08 -7.61
CA LYS A 85 7.47 -15.09 -7.69
C LYS A 85 8.07 -13.76 -7.20
N ASN A 86 7.45 -12.64 -7.54
CA ASN A 86 7.87 -11.30 -7.10
C ASN A 86 7.65 -11.12 -5.58
N LEU A 87 6.53 -11.63 -5.06
CA LEU A 87 6.24 -11.65 -3.63
C LEU A 87 7.35 -12.40 -2.87
N LEU A 88 7.72 -13.61 -3.30
CA LEU A 88 8.80 -14.38 -2.66
C LEU A 88 10.17 -13.67 -2.73
N ARG A 89 10.45 -12.93 -3.81
CA ARG A 89 11.70 -12.17 -3.97
C ARG A 89 11.74 -10.92 -3.08
N ALA A 90 10.58 -10.35 -2.77
CA ALA A 90 10.51 -9.20 -1.89
C ALA A 90 10.86 -9.59 -0.45
N PRO A 91 11.50 -8.69 0.32
CA PRO A 91 11.74 -8.88 1.74
C PRO A 91 10.47 -9.31 2.49
N TYR A 92 10.54 -10.48 3.13
CA TYR A 92 9.49 -10.98 4.00
C TYR A 92 9.82 -10.66 5.47
N HIS A 93 8.90 -9.99 6.14
CA HIS A 93 8.98 -9.70 7.57
C HIS A 93 7.97 -10.55 8.33
N ASN A 94 8.41 -11.11 9.45
CA ASN A 94 7.55 -11.84 10.36
C ASN A 94 7.72 -11.24 11.75
N SER A 95 6.64 -10.74 12.35
CA SER A 95 6.68 -10.22 13.72
C SER A 95 6.75 -11.31 14.77
N ASP A 96 6.53 -12.59 14.42
CA ASP A 96 6.75 -13.73 15.31
C ASP A 96 8.24 -14.15 15.32
N PRO A 97 8.95 -13.99 16.47
CA PRO A 97 10.36 -14.33 16.59
C PRO A 97 10.63 -15.83 16.44
N ASN A 98 9.63 -16.68 16.72
CA ASN A 98 9.79 -18.14 16.70
C ASN A 98 9.57 -18.76 15.32
N ARG A 99 9.13 -17.98 14.32
CA ARG A 99 8.86 -18.46 12.95
C ARG A 99 7.91 -19.67 12.92
N ARG A 100 6.91 -19.70 13.81
CA ARG A 100 5.92 -20.80 13.90
C ARG A 100 4.53 -20.37 13.45
N GLY A 101 4.27 -19.07 13.34
CA GLY A 101 2.97 -18.56 12.94
C GLY A 101 2.61 -18.76 11.45
N ARG A 102 1.33 -18.52 11.15
CA ARG A 102 0.72 -18.69 9.81
C ARG A 102 1.50 -18.04 8.69
N GLY A 103 1.99 -16.82 8.93
CA GLY A 103 2.83 -16.10 7.96
C GLY A 103 4.05 -16.89 7.51
N TRP A 104 4.80 -17.46 8.46
CA TRP A 104 6.02 -18.23 8.15
C TRP A 104 5.71 -19.55 7.44
N VAL A 105 4.62 -20.23 7.83
CA VAL A 105 4.14 -21.45 7.16
C VAL A 105 3.81 -21.15 5.71
N PHE A 106 3.06 -20.08 5.45
CA PHE A 106 2.74 -19.64 4.08
C PHE A 106 3.99 -19.26 3.29
N HIS A 107 4.92 -18.48 3.87
CA HIS A 107 6.18 -18.13 3.23
C HIS A 107 7.01 -19.37 2.84
N SER A 108 7.08 -20.35 3.74
CA SER A 108 7.79 -21.62 3.49
C SER A 108 7.12 -22.45 2.38
N LYS A 109 5.78 -22.50 2.39
CA LYS A 109 4.97 -23.13 1.33
C LYS A 109 5.21 -22.44 -0.01
N LEU A 110 5.12 -21.12 -0.08
CA LEU A 110 5.38 -20.33 -1.29
C LEU A 110 6.79 -20.58 -1.84
N LYS A 111 7.80 -20.66 -0.97
CA LYS A 111 9.18 -20.99 -1.36
C LYS A 111 9.28 -22.36 -2.02
N LYS A 112 8.61 -23.38 -1.47
CA LYS A 112 8.56 -24.74 -2.04
C LYS A 112 7.84 -24.76 -3.39
N GLU A 113 6.70 -24.08 -3.48
CA GLU A 113 5.90 -24.00 -4.71
C GLU A 113 6.67 -23.28 -5.82
N VAL A 114 7.31 -22.14 -5.54
CA VAL A 114 8.13 -21.41 -6.53
C VAL A 114 9.30 -22.27 -7.03
N LYS A 115 9.97 -23.03 -6.15
CA LYS A 115 11.09 -23.92 -6.52
C LYS A 115 10.66 -25.01 -7.50
N ASN A 116 9.44 -25.52 -7.35
CA ASN A 116 8.91 -26.62 -8.15
C ASN A 116 7.93 -26.14 -9.24
N ASP A 117 7.91 -24.84 -9.51
CA ASP A 117 7.08 -24.18 -10.53
C ASP A 117 5.55 -24.31 -10.34
N PHE A 118 5.12 -24.30 -9.07
CA PHE A 118 3.73 -24.29 -8.57
C PHE A 118 2.92 -25.56 -8.86
N PRO A 119 3.36 -26.74 -8.37
CA PRO A 119 2.65 -28.00 -8.60
C PRO A 119 1.30 -28.08 -7.88
N ASN A 120 1.13 -27.42 -6.72
CA ASN A 120 -0.07 -27.56 -5.89
C ASN A 120 -0.78 -26.24 -5.59
N MET A 121 -0.12 -25.11 -5.77
CA MET A 121 -0.70 -23.78 -5.52
C MET A 121 -1.43 -23.26 -6.74
N LYS A 122 -2.72 -22.92 -6.57
CA LYS A 122 -3.52 -22.25 -7.61
C LYS A 122 -3.03 -20.83 -7.82
N TYR A 123 -3.15 -20.35 -9.05
CA TYR A 123 -2.84 -18.99 -9.44
C TYR A 123 -3.74 -18.58 -10.61
N ALA A 124 -3.95 -17.27 -10.77
CA ALA A 124 -4.70 -16.73 -11.87
C ALA A 124 -3.82 -16.54 -13.11
N LYS A 125 -4.42 -16.65 -14.30
CA LYS A 125 -3.73 -16.43 -15.57
C LYS A 125 -4.00 -15.03 -16.09
N SER A 126 -2.97 -14.38 -16.61
CA SER A 126 -3.17 -13.19 -17.43
C SER A 126 -3.72 -13.59 -18.80
N PHE A 127 -4.45 -12.70 -19.47
CA PHE A 127 -4.92 -12.95 -20.82
C PHE A 127 -4.75 -11.73 -21.71
N VAL A 128 -4.79 -11.95 -23.02
CA VAL A 128 -4.52 -10.91 -24.02
C VAL A 128 -5.81 -10.58 -24.74
N LYS A 129 -6.12 -9.28 -24.79
CA LYS A 129 -7.18 -8.75 -25.62
C LYS A 129 -6.57 -8.04 -26.82
N LYS A 130 -6.88 -8.54 -28.02
CA LYS A 130 -6.55 -7.86 -29.28
C LYS A 130 -7.47 -6.66 -29.46
N ASN A 131 -6.93 -5.45 -29.62
CA ASN A 131 -7.75 -4.27 -29.89
C ASN A 131 -7.99 -4.14 -31.39
N ARG A 132 -9.11 -4.67 -31.86
CA ARG A 132 -9.52 -4.51 -33.26
C ARG A 132 -9.74 -3.02 -33.54
N GLY A 133 -8.95 -2.45 -34.45
CA GLY A 133 -9.01 -1.03 -34.82
C GLY A 133 -7.79 -0.20 -34.40
N PHE A 134 -7.01 -0.65 -33.43
CA PHE A 134 -5.80 0.05 -32.99
C PHE A 134 -4.57 -0.68 -33.52
N ARG A 135 -3.86 -0.04 -34.45
CA ARG A 135 -2.60 -0.54 -35.01
C ARG A 135 -1.47 0.37 -34.58
N ASP A 136 -0.34 -0.24 -34.25
CA ASP A 136 0.91 0.49 -34.08
C ASP A 136 1.23 1.20 -35.42
N PRO A 137 1.46 2.53 -35.42
CA PRO A 137 1.66 3.29 -36.64
C PRO A 137 2.98 2.96 -37.35
N TYR A 138 3.97 2.42 -36.63
CA TYR A 138 5.29 2.08 -37.14
C TYR A 138 5.38 0.62 -37.59
N THR A 139 4.82 -0.31 -36.83
CA THR A 139 4.89 -1.76 -37.14
C THR A 139 3.68 -2.26 -37.93
N ARG A 140 2.60 -1.46 -38.01
CA ARG A 140 1.27 -1.82 -38.55
C ARG A 140 0.63 -3.05 -37.89
N LYS A 141 1.19 -3.56 -36.79
CA LYS A 141 0.65 -4.68 -36.04
C LYS A 141 -0.50 -4.22 -35.14
N THR A 142 -1.42 -5.14 -34.85
CA THR A 142 -2.53 -4.86 -33.92
C THR A 142 -1.99 -4.70 -32.51
N ILE A 143 -2.38 -3.62 -31.85
CA ILE A 143 -2.03 -3.37 -30.46
C ILE A 143 -2.78 -4.38 -29.57
N ASN A 144 -2.03 -5.10 -28.76
CA ASN A 144 -2.55 -6.04 -27.78
C ASN A 144 -2.53 -5.41 -26.39
N THR A 145 -3.63 -5.53 -25.65
CA THR A 145 -3.68 -5.20 -24.23
C THR A 145 -3.59 -6.48 -23.42
N VAL A 146 -2.64 -6.53 -22.50
CA VAL A 146 -2.59 -7.57 -21.49
C VAL A 146 -3.61 -7.19 -20.41
N ILE A 147 -4.37 -8.17 -19.95
CA ILE A 147 -5.33 -8.00 -18.86
C ILE A 147 -4.90 -8.92 -17.74
N TRP A 148 -4.59 -8.30 -16.60
CA TRP A 148 -4.24 -9.00 -15.37
C TRP A 148 -5.53 -9.28 -14.59
N PRO A 149 -5.61 -10.44 -13.94
CA PRO A 149 -6.74 -10.76 -13.08
C PRO A 149 -6.82 -9.77 -11.92
N LEU A 150 -8.05 -9.49 -11.47
CA LEU A 150 -8.26 -8.70 -10.25
C LEU A 150 -7.68 -9.49 -9.07
N THR A 151 -6.83 -8.83 -8.29
CA THR A 151 -6.29 -9.39 -7.06
C THR A 151 -7.34 -9.25 -5.95
N HIS A 152 -7.67 -10.36 -5.29
CA HIS A 152 -8.45 -10.35 -4.06
C HIS A 152 -7.63 -9.65 -2.98
N LYS A 153 -8.04 -8.44 -2.62
CA LYS A 153 -7.51 -7.69 -1.49
C LYS A 153 -8.68 -7.21 -0.66
N GLU A 154 -8.51 -7.20 0.66
CA GLU A 154 -9.52 -6.63 1.53
C GLU A 154 -9.38 -5.11 1.54
N LYS A 155 -10.52 -4.43 1.41
CA LYS A 155 -10.60 -3.01 1.75
C LYS A 155 -10.63 -2.91 3.27
N VAL A 156 -9.45 -2.93 3.88
CA VAL A 156 -9.33 -2.73 5.32
C VAL A 156 -9.44 -1.23 5.59
N ILE A 157 -10.58 -0.83 6.14
CA ILE A 157 -10.69 0.44 6.85
C ILE A 157 -9.98 0.20 8.18
N LEU A 158 -8.71 0.60 8.27
CA LEU A 158 -8.02 0.57 9.56
C LEU A 158 -8.80 1.49 10.50
N ALA A 159 -9.43 0.91 11.53
CA ALA A 159 -9.92 1.70 12.63
C ALA A 159 -8.72 2.44 13.21
N ALA A 160 -8.77 3.76 13.18
CA ALA A 160 -7.66 4.59 13.61
C ALA A 160 -7.29 4.21 15.06
N PRO A 161 -6.01 3.93 15.38
CA PRO A 161 -5.61 3.45 16.68
C PRO A 161 -6.00 4.44 17.78
N LYS A 162 -6.74 4.01 18.80
CA LYS A 162 -7.14 4.93 19.88
C LYS A 162 -5.99 5.14 20.86
N PHE A 163 -5.38 6.31 20.81
CA PHE A 163 -4.33 6.69 21.76
C PHE A 163 -4.93 7.41 22.97
N PRO A 164 -4.49 7.09 24.20
CA PRO A 164 -4.82 7.89 25.37
C PRO A 164 -4.30 9.32 25.22
N LYS A 165 -4.96 10.26 25.91
CA LYS A 165 -4.48 11.64 26.01
C LYS A 165 -3.11 11.69 26.70
N GLY A 166 -2.15 12.39 26.09
CA GLY A 166 -0.83 12.64 26.66
C GLY A 166 0.13 11.46 26.51
N VAL A 167 -0.16 10.55 25.57
CA VAL A 167 0.64 9.35 25.31
C VAL A 167 2.08 9.69 24.89
N LEU A 168 2.31 10.90 24.39
CA LEU A 168 3.62 11.39 23.95
C LEU A 168 4.33 12.27 24.98
N LYS A 169 3.91 12.27 26.26
CA LYS A 169 4.54 13.08 27.32
C LYS A 169 6.05 12.86 27.46
N ASN A 170 6.51 11.61 27.28
CA ASN A 170 7.92 11.22 27.36
C ASN A 170 8.47 10.87 25.96
N PHE A 171 8.15 11.68 24.96
CA PHE A 171 8.58 11.48 23.57
C PHE A 171 10.10 11.50 23.43
N LYS A 172 10.65 10.52 22.70
CA LYS A 172 12.08 10.46 22.34
C LYS A 172 12.31 10.85 20.89
N PHE A 173 11.64 10.15 19.97
CA PHE A 173 11.76 10.43 18.54
C PHE A 173 10.63 9.82 17.72
N LEU A 174 10.43 10.41 16.55
CA LEU A 174 9.62 9.89 15.46
C LEU A 174 10.58 9.46 14.35
N ALA A 175 10.42 8.26 13.81
CA ALA A 175 11.24 7.75 12.71
C ALA A 175 10.36 7.07 11.66
N TYR A 176 10.80 7.09 10.40
CA TYR A 176 10.23 6.24 9.36
C TYR A 176 11.04 4.95 9.27
N ASP A 177 10.39 3.80 9.46
CA ASP A 177 11.00 2.50 9.22
C ASP A 177 10.69 2.03 7.79
N PRO A 178 11.65 2.13 6.85
CA PRO A 178 11.41 1.77 5.46
C PRO A 178 11.24 0.26 5.23
N LYS A 179 11.64 -0.60 6.18
CA LYS A 179 11.50 -2.05 6.03
C LYS A 179 10.04 -2.46 6.08
N ILE A 180 9.31 -1.90 7.04
CA ILE A 180 7.88 -2.14 7.26
C ILE A 180 7.00 -1.02 6.67
N GLY A 181 7.62 0.07 6.22
CA GLY A 181 6.95 1.22 5.62
C GLY A 181 6.13 2.06 6.59
N GLU A 182 6.34 1.92 7.89
CA GLU A 182 5.56 2.53 8.97
C GLU A 182 6.30 3.70 9.62
N ALA A 183 5.55 4.64 10.21
CA ALA A 183 6.13 5.60 11.13
C ALA A 183 6.15 4.99 12.54
N VAL A 184 7.28 5.11 13.21
CA VAL A 184 7.51 4.59 14.57
C VAL A 184 7.71 5.79 15.49
N ILE A 185 6.86 5.88 16.50
CA ILE A 185 6.99 6.86 17.59
C ILE A 185 7.53 6.13 18.79
N VAL A 186 8.65 6.60 19.33
CA VAL A 186 9.29 6.02 20.51
C VAL A 186 9.18 7.00 21.66
N THR A 187 8.67 6.51 22.79
CA THR A 187 8.67 7.19 24.08
C THR A 187 9.65 6.49 25.02
N GLU A 188 9.82 6.99 26.24
CA GLU A 188 10.58 6.28 27.29
C GLU A 188 10.01 4.91 27.63
N GLU A 189 8.68 4.78 27.60
CA GLU A 189 7.96 3.63 28.11
C GLU A 189 7.44 2.70 27.01
N SER A 190 7.28 3.20 25.78
CA SER A 190 6.57 2.47 24.72
C SER A 190 7.06 2.84 23.32
N ALA A 191 6.72 1.99 22.35
CA ALA A 191 6.89 2.28 20.93
C ALA A 191 5.57 2.05 20.20
N TYR A 192 5.09 3.09 19.52
CA TYR A 192 3.86 3.07 18.73
C TYR A 192 4.21 2.99 17.25
N ARG A 193 3.45 2.20 16.50
CA ARG A 193 3.62 2.05 15.05
C ARG A 193 2.37 2.56 14.35
N LEU A 194 2.58 3.47 13.41
CA LEU A 194 1.56 4.04 12.56
C LEU A 194 1.70 3.44 11.18
N ALA A 195 0.67 2.73 10.75
CA ALA A 195 0.62 2.08 9.46
C ALA A 195 0.35 3.10 8.36
N VAL A 196 -0.55 4.06 8.59
CA VAL A 196 -0.90 5.06 7.58
C VAL A 196 -0.87 6.45 8.18
N THR A 197 -0.65 7.47 7.34
CA THR A 197 -0.66 8.86 7.79
C THR A 197 -1.98 9.27 8.41
N LEU A 198 -3.09 8.62 8.03
CA LEU A 198 -4.40 8.80 8.66
C LEU A 198 -4.42 8.40 10.14
N ASP A 199 -3.53 7.52 10.60
CA ASP A 199 -3.47 7.14 12.01
C ASP A 199 -3.12 8.35 12.91
N LEU A 200 -2.52 9.40 12.34
CA LEU A 200 -2.18 10.65 13.03
C LEU A 200 -3.41 11.40 13.58
N ILE A 201 -4.60 11.23 12.98
CA ILE A 201 -5.84 11.89 13.45
C ILE A 201 -6.31 11.35 14.81
N SER A 202 -5.76 10.21 15.23
CA SER A 202 -6.13 9.53 16.47
C SER A 202 -5.40 10.07 17.70
N PHE A 203 -4.45 10.97 17.51
CA PHE A 203 -3.77 11.66 18.60
C PHE A 203 -4.61 12.83 19.13
N HIS A 204 -4.37 13.20 20.38
CA HIS A 204 -4.91 14.42 20.97
C HIS A 204 -4.08 15.64 20.56
N GLU A 205 -4.65 16.83 20.78
CA GLU A 205 -4.00 18.11 20.41
C GLU A 205 -2.58 18.26 20.98
N GLU A 206 -2.38 17.91 22.24
CA GLU A 206 -1.07 18.00 22.89
C GLU A 206 -0.04 17.06 22.26
N ASP A 207 -0.46 15.85 21.90
CA ASP A 207 0.42 14.86 21.28
C ASP A 207 0.78 15.24 19.84
N ILE A 208 -0.18 15.73 19.05
CA ILE A 208 0.11 16.15 17.67
C ILE A 208 1.03 17.37 17.63
N LYS A 209 0.95 18.29 18.61
CA LYS A 209 1.88 19.40 18.76
C LYS A 209 3.30 18.92 19.01
N VAL A 210 3.49 17.92 19.89
CA VAL A 210 4.79 17.27 20.08
C VAL A 210 5.32 16.72 18.76
N LEU A 211 4.49 16.05 17.96
CA LEU A 211 4.91 15.53 16.64
C LEU A 211 5.25 16.64 15.64
N ASN A 212 4.62 17.82 15.73
CA ASN A 212 4.88 18.94 14.83
C ASN A 212 6.17 19.69 15.16
N GLU A 213 6.53 19.73 16.44
CA GLU A 213 7.77 20.32 16.92
C GLU A 213 8.99 19.44 16.62
N ASN A 214 8.78 18.17 16.25
CA ASN A 214 9.84 17.19 16.06
C ASN A 214 9.92 16.68 14.61
N GLN A 215 11.12 16.67 14.05
CA GLN A 215 11.34 16.14 12.70
C GLN A 215 11.35 14.61 12.70
N ILE A 216 10.70 14.01 11.70
CA ILE A 216 10.79 12.57 11.44
C ILE A 216 12.21 12.20 11.01
N ARG A 217 12.80 11.25 11.72
CA ARG A 217 14.10 10.68 11.38
C ARG A 217 13.95 9.69 10.23
N THR A 218 14.78 9.82 9.21
CA THR A 218 14.75 8.96 8.03
C THR A 218 16.12 8.89 7.37
N ASN A 219 16.37 7.81 6.64
CA ASN A 219 17.48 7.76 5.68
C ASN A 219 17.14 8.60 4.44
N GLU A 220 18.16 9.13 3.76
CA GLU A 220 17.99 10.06 2.64
C GLU A 220 17.20 9.45 1.48
N GLN A 221 17.35 8.14 1.26
CA GLN A 221 16.59 7.36 0.27
C GLN A 221 15.06 7.40 0.48
N TYR A 222 14.60 7.57 1.73
CA TYR A 222 13.17 7.52 2.08
C TYR A 222 12.62 8.87 2.53
N LYS A 223 13.38 9.96 2.29
CA LYS A 223 13.02 11.31 2.71
C LYS A 223 11.68 11.79 2.15
N VAL A 224 11.33 11.38 0.92
CA VAL A 224 10.03 11.72 0.32
C VAL A 224 8.88 11.05 1.09
N CYS A 225 9.00 9.75 1.37
CA CYS A 225 8.01 9.01 2.16
C CYS A 225 7.89 9.59 3.57
N ALA A 226 9.00 9.87 4.23
CA ALA A 226 9.03 10.45 5.56
C ALA A 226 8.42 11.86 5.60
N LYS A 227 8.75 12.72 4.62
CA LYS A 227 8.17 14.08 4.51
C LYS A 227 6.65 14.07 4.43
N SER A 228 6.05 13.07 3.78
CA SER A 228 4.58 12.95 3.72
C SER A 228 3.94 12.87 5.12
N TRP A 229 4.61 12.25 6.10
CA TRP A 229 4.13 12.19 7.49
C TRP A 229 4.18 13.56 8.14
N THR A 230 5.29 14.30 8.00
CA THR A 230 5.41 15.66 8.55
C THR A 230 4.39 16.61 7.91
N SER A 231 4.17 16.52 6.60
CA SER A 231 3.14 17.31 5.92
C SER A 231 1.73 17.00 6.45
N VAL A 232 1.43 15.74 6.75
CA VAL A 232 0.13 15.38 7.32
C VAL A 232 -0.01 15.87 8.76
N VAL A 233 1.04 15.83 9.59
CA VAL A 233 1.01 16.43 10.94
C VAL A 233 0.64 17.91 10.89
N VAL A 234 1.28 18.67 9.98
CA VAL A 234 0.97 20.09 9.78
C VAL A 234 -0.49 20.28 9.36
N ASN A 235 -0.98 19.47 8.42
CA ASN A 235 -2.39 19.53 7.99
C ASN A 235 -3.35 19.16 9.11
N VAL A 236 -3.04 18.16 9.93
CA VAL A 236 -3.86 17.75 11.07
C VAL A 236 -3.99 18.89 12.08
N ILE A 237 -2.91 19.64 12.35
CA ILE A 237 -2.97 20.81 13.22
C ILE A 237 -3.74 21.95 12.56
N GLY A 238 -3.39 22.32 11.33
CA GLY A 238 -3.98 23.46 10.62
C GLY A 238 -5.48 23.28 10.37
N SER A 239 -5.92 22.06 10.09
CA SER A 239 -7.33 21.71 9.88
C SER A 239 -8.03 21.21 11.13
N ARG A 240 -7.35 21.17 12.29
CA ARG A 240 -7.86 20.62 13.56
C ARG A 240 -8.49 19.23 13.38
N LEU A 241 -7.78 18.31 12.74
CA LEU A 241 -8.22 16.93 12.49
C LEU A 241 -7.67 15.95 13.53
N TYR A 242 -7.85 16.27 14.82
CA TYR A 242 -7.37 15.48 15.95
C TYR A 242 -8.49 15.26 16.97
N VAL A 243 -8.28 14.33 17.90
CA VAL A 243 -9.29 13.95 18.89
C VAL A 243 -9.64 15.15 19.79
N HIS A 244 -10.92 15.50 19.84
CA HIS A 244 -11.49 16.68 20.53
C HIS A 244 -11.19 18.05 19.91
N ALA A 245 -10.83 18.12 18.63
CA ALA A 245 -10.89 19.38 17.92
C ALA A 245 -12.33 19.93 17.89
N THR A 246 -12.53 21.12 18.46
CA THR A 246 -13.81 21.84 18.35
C THR A 246 -14.01 22.23 16.88
N PRO A 247 -15.14 21.86 16.23
CA PRO A 247 -15.41 22.25 14.86
C PRO A 247 -15.40 23.77 14.73
N LEU A 248 -14.69 24.31 13.73
CA LEU A 248 -14.68 25.72 13.38
C LEU A 248 -15.91 26.14 12.56
N PHE A 249 -17.07 25.54 12.81
CA PHE A 249 -18.32 26.11 12.33
C PHE A 249 -18.81 27.09 13.40
N GLY A 250 -18.72 28.39 13.05
CA GLY A 250 -19.05 29.51 13.90
C GLY A 250 -20.48 29.46 14.46
N GLY A 251 -20.64 30.12 15.60
CA GLY A 251 -21.78 29.98 16.50
C GLY A 251 -23.12 30.46 15.97
N SER A 252 -24.17 30.02 16.64
CA SER A 252 -24.97 30.95 17.43
C SER A 252 -25.43 30.25 18.69
N GLU A 253 -25.26 30.91 19.83
CA GLU A 253 -26.01 30.63 21.04
C GLU A 253 -27.50 30.72 20.71
N ALA A 254 -28.25 29.68 21.07
CA ALA A 254 -29.65 29.83 21.41
C ALA A 254 -29.95 28.81 22.49
N GLY A 255 -29.93 29.28 23.74
CA GLY A 255 -30.54 28.60 24.85
C GLY A 255 -32.02 28.33 24.54
N GLY A 256 -32.47 27.15 24.92
CA GLY A 256 -33.85 26.72 24.77
C GLY A 256 -34.10 25.54 25.69
N THR A 257 -34.43 25.85 26.94
CA THR A 257 -34.99 24.94 27.94
C THR A 257 -36.21 24.22 27.39
N TRP A 258 -36.26 22.91 27.55
CA TRP A 258 -37.47 22.12 27.37
C TRP A 258 -38.10 21.87 28.74
N SER A 259 -39.18 22.59 29.01
CA SER A 259 -40.28 22.17 29.89
C SER A 259 -41.29 21.40 29.07
#